data_AF-A0A7C3K855-F1
#
_entry.id   AF-A0A7C3K855-F1
#
_cell.length_a   1.000
_cell.length_b   1.000
_cell.length_c   1.000
_cell.angle_alpha   90.00
_cell.angle_beta   90.00
_cell.angle_gamma   90.00
#
_symmetry.space_group_name_H-M   'P 1'
#
loop_
_entity.id
_entity.type
_entity.pdbx_description
1 polymer ?
#
loop_
_entity_poly.entity_id
_entity_poly.type
_entity_poly.pdbx_seq_one_letter_code
_entity_poly.pdbx_strand_id
1 'polypeptide(L)'
;MQPARLRFLGLLLAIGGLVVLCISIPAMLERLSEQRRLSARPYIWFGEPVTESPYFLDGEPVTFETVTRASTATEPSRDVLVITYRGRTAELPVAGRDDPRLPGLMRYGDWLKVLPMAEGSGSTTKVSEDVAAGALKPRLIVAARYLADDYAPDSWGTVRRKEWRYRFVELDPAAPPEEAIRTSDFIYADLEKQPLLWQYQAMLQVTPPLMYPRNRFIDDNMHAMGWTWPAASLSIMSILIGLTLVGASFVRGWRAPTTAHARD
;
A
#
# COMPACT_ATOMS: atom_id res chain seq x y z
N MET A 1 54.77 -4.80 4.95
CA MET A 1 54.05 -6.08 4.77
C MET A 1 54.41 -6.64 3.39
N GLN A 2 54.87 -7.89 3.28
CA GLN A 2 55.27 -8.49 2.00
C GLN A 2 54.07 -8.55 1.02
N PRO A 3 54.26 -8.29 -0.29
CA PRO A 3 53.16 -8.27 -1.27
C PRO A 3 52.38 -9.58 -1.32
N ALA A 4 53.05 -10.71 -1.11
CA ALA A 4 52.41 -12.03 -1.00
C ALA A 4 51.42 -12.12 0.18
N ARG A 5 51.75 -11.53 1.34
CA ARG A 5 50.86 -11.51 2.51
C ARG A 5 49.62 -10.65 2.27
N LEU A 6 49.77 -9.52 1.56
CA LEU A 6 48.66 -8.64 1.21
C LEU A 6 47.68 -9.34 0.23
N ARG A 7 48.23 -10.05 -0.77
CA ARG A 7 47.44 -10.88 -1.71
C ARG A 7 46.67 -11.96 -1.00
N PHE A 8 47.36 -12.72 -0.15
CA PHE A 8 46.74 -13.81 0.60
C PHE A 8 45.61 -13.30 1.50
N LEU A 9 45.84 -12.21 2.24
CA LEU A 9 44.80 -11.59 3.07
C LEU A 9 43.62 -11.08 2.23
N GLY A 10 43.88 -10.42 1.10
CA GLY A 10 42.83 -9.93 0.21
C GLY A 10 41.98 -11.07 -0.39
N LEU A 11 42.62 -12.17 -0.80
CA LEU A 11 41.93 -13.37 -1.28
C LEU A 11 41.09 -14.03 -0.18
N LEU A 12 41.62 -14.15 1.04
CA LEU A 12 40.86 -14.70 2.17
C LEU A 12 39.61 -13.87 2.46
N LEU A 13 39.72 -12.54 2.48
CA LEU A 13 38.57 -11.65 2.68
C LEU A 13 37.54 -11.78 1.56
N ALA A 14 38.00 -11.84 0.31
CA ALA A 14 37.12 -11.97 -0.84
C ALA A 14 36.39 -13.33 -0.86
N ILE A 15 37.09 -14.43 -0.60
CA ILE A 15 36.50 -15.78 -0.55
C ILE A 15 35.56 -15.90 0.65
N GLY A 16 35.97 -15.43 1.82
CA GLY A 16 35.13 -15.45 3.02
C GLY A 16 33.84 -14.63 2.83
N GLY A 17 33.95 -13.42 2.27
CA GLY A 17 32.79 -12.61 1.91
C GLY A 17 31.90 -13.30 0.89
N LEU A 18 32.47 -13.94 -0.14
CA LEU A 18 31.69 -14.68 -1.14
C LEU A 18 30.92 -15.84 -0.52
N VAL A 19 31.55 -16.62 0.36
CA VAL A 19 30.90 -17.75 1.06
C VAL A 19 29.72 -17.25 1.90
N VAL A 20 29.91 -16.19 2.70
CA VAL A 20 28.82 -15.63 3.52
C VAL A 20 27.70 -15.09 2.64
N LEU A 21 28.03 -14.41 1.52
CA LEU A 21 27.04 -13.89 0.57
C LEU A 21 26.20 -15.02 -0.05
N CYS A 22 26.86 -16.11 -0.48
CA CYS A 22 26.21 -17.29 -1.05
C CYS A 22 25.28 -18.00 -0.06
N ILE A 23 25.52 -17.88 1.24
CA ILE A 23 24.63 -18.41 2.29
C ILE A 23 23.52 -17.41 2.63
N SER A 24 23.84 -16.12 2.76
CA SER A 24 22.91 -15.11 3.23
C SER A 24 21.80 -14.79 2.22
N ILE A 25 22.11 -14.79 0.91
CA ILE A 25 21.11 -14.47 -0.12
C ILE A 25 20.00 -15.53 -0.19
N PRO A 26 20.28 -16.85 -0.32
CA PRO A 26 19.23 -17.87 -0.32
C PRO A 26 18.40 -17.85 0.97
N ALA A 27 19.05 -17.72 2.13
CA ALA A 27 18.34 -17.62 3.41
C ALA A 27 17.43 -16.37 3.48
N MET A 28 17.88 -15.24 2.92
CA MET A 28 17.07 -14.02 2.80
C MET A 28 15.87 -14.23 1.86
N LEU A 29 16.07 -14.87 0.70
CA LEU A 29 15.01 -15.16 -0.26
C LEU A 29 13.96 -16.12 0.32
N GLU A 30 14.40 -17.15 1.04
CA GLU A 30 13.51 -18.08 1.73
C GLU A 30 12.64 -17.35 2.76
N ARG A 31 13.24 -16.53 3.62
CA ARG A 31 12.50 -15.70 4.59
C ARG A 31 11.51 -14.75 3.95
N LEU A 32 11.90 -14.09 2.87
CA LEU A 32 11.00 -13.22 2.12
C LEU A 32 9.86 -14.02 1.47
N SER A 33 10.14 -15.25 1.00
CA SER A 33 9.12 -16.12 0.41
C SER A 33 8.14 -16.62 1.47
N GLU A 34 8.62 -16.99 2.66
CA GLU A 34 7.80 -17.38 3.80
C GLU A 34 6.97 -16.21 4.29
N GLN A 35 7.57 -15.03 4.46
CA GLN A 35 6.83 -13.82 4.80
C GLN A 35 5.76 -13.48 3.76
N ARG A 36 6.05 -13.65 2.46
CA ARG A 36 5.06 -13.48 1.39
C ARG A 36 3.97 -14.55 1.41
N ARG A 37 4.26 -15.79 1.82
CA ARG A 37 3.26 -16.86 1.98
C ARG A 37 2.36 -16.61 3.19
N LEU A 38 2.94 -16.24 4.32
CA LEU A 38 2.20 -15.81 5.51
C LEU A 38 1.41 -14.52 5.23
N SER A 39 1.94 -13.68 4.36
CA SER A 39 1.28 -12.49 3.83
C SER A 39 0.61 -12.73 2.47
N ALA A 40 0.24 -13.98 2.13
CA ALA A 40 -0.44 -14.27 0.87
C ALA A 40 -1.83 -13.65 0.93
N ARG A 41 -1.89 -12.38 0.53
CA ARG A 41 -3.08 -11.53 0.57
C ARG A 41 -3.89 -11.78 -0.69
N PRO A 42 -5.23 -11.70 -0.62
CA PRO A 42 -5.99 -11.43 -1.83
C PRO A 42 -5.45 -10.14 -2.44
N TYR A 43 -5.18 -10.17 -3.74
CA TYR A 43 -4.90 -8.95 -4.49
C TYR A 43 -6.23 -8.23 -4.67
N ILE A 44 -6.27 -7.00 -4.17
CA ILE A 44 -7.42 -6.13 -4.31
C ILE A 44 -7.16 -5.25 -5.54
N TRP A 45 -8.13 -5.22 -6.43
CA TRP A 45 -8.17 -4.31 -7.57
C TRP A 45 -9.28 -3.29 -7.34
N PHE A 46 -8.97 -2.03 -7.60
CA PHE A 46 -9.96 -0.96 -7.69
C PHE A 46 -10.01 -0.45 -9.12
N GLY A 47 -11.21 -0.38 -9.69
CA GLY A 47 -11.46 0.24 -10.98
C GLY A 47 -11.40 1.77 -10.90
N GLU A 48 -11.64 2.41 -12.03
CA GLU A 48 -11.79 3.87 -12.07
C GLU A 48 -12.97 4.31 -11.18
N PRO A 49 -12.82 5.42 -10.42
CA PRO A 49 -13.90 5.90 -9.58
C PRO A 49 -15.15 6.24 -10.39
N VAL A 50 -16.30 5.78 -9.92
CA VAL A 50 -17.60 6.10 -10.52
C VAL A 50 -17.95 7.55 -10.19
N THR A 51 -18.21 8.33 -11.23
CA THR A 51 -18.57 9.75 -11.15
C THR A 51 -20.03 10.02 -11.51
N GLU A 52 -20.72 9.06 -12.12
CA GLU A 52 -22.08 9.20 -12.62
C GLU A 52 -23.12 8.54 -11.70
N SER A 53 -24.36 9.03 -11.76
CA SER A 53 -25.53 8.48 -11.08
C SER A 53 -26.74 8.66 -12.02
N PRO A 54 -27.47 7.59 -12.41
CA PRO A 54 -27.31 6.21 -11.96
C PRO A 54 -26.05 5.51 -12.50
N TYR A 55 -25.54 4.54 -11.75
CA TYR A 55 -24.50 3.60 -12.20
C TYR A 55 -25.07 2.19 -12.25
N PHE A 56 -24.76 1.39 -13.27
CA PHE A 56 -25.31 0.04 -13.41
C PHE A 56 -24.32 -1.01 -12.92
N LEU A 57 -24.68 -1.73 -11.85
CA LEU A 57 -23.89 -2.81 -11.26
C LEU A 57 -24.57 -4.16 -11.55
N ASP A 58 -23.95 -4.98 -12.40
CA ASP A 58 -24.51 -6.25 -12.89
C ASP A 58 -25.91 -6.10 -13.52
N GLY A 59 -26.12 -4.99 -14.25
CA GLY A 59 -27.39 -4.65 -14.90
C GLY A 59 -28.42 -3.95 -14.02
N GLU A 60 -28.19 -3.87 -12.71
CA GLU A 60 -29.09 -3.22 -11.75
C GLU A 60 -28.66 -1.78 -11.45
N PRO A 61 -29.57 -0.80 -11.41
CA PRO A 61 -29.22 0.59 -11.16
C PRO A 61 -28.86 0.81 -9.68
N VAL A 62 -27.76 1.52 -9.47
CA VAL A 62 -27.35 2.15 -8.22
C VAL A 62 -27.59 3.64 -8.34
N THR A 63 -28.44 4.18 -7.48
CA THR A 63 -28.73 5.63 -7.46
C THR A 63 -28.17 6.28 -6.21
N PHE A 64 -27.83 7.56 -6.37
CA PHE A 64 -27.30 8.41 -5.32
C PHE A 64 -28.10 9.71 -5.30
N GLU A 65 -28.76 9.98 -4.19
CA GLU A 65 -29.61 11.17 -4.03
C GLU A 65 -29.31 11.85 -2.70
N THR A 66 -29.15 13.17 -2.73
CA THR A 66 -29.01 13.95 -1.50
C THR A 66 -30.38 14.36 -1.00
N VAL A 67 -30.70 13.94 0.21
CA VAL A 67 -31.96 14.25 0.88
C VAL A 67 -31.65 15.05 2.14
N THR A 68 -32.32 16.18 2.31
CA THR A 68 -32.29 16.91 3.58
C THR A 68 -33.19 16.20 4.58
N ARG A 69 -32.60 15.62 5.64
CA ARG A 69 -33.36 15.02 6.73
C ARG A 69 -33.75 16.13 7.70
N ALA A 70 -35.06 16.27 7.93
CA ALA A 70 -35.59 17.23 8.88
C ALA A 70 -35.02 16.96 10.29
N SER A 71 -34.79 18.05 11.03
CA SER A 71 -34.36 17.98 12.42
C SER A 71 -35.35 17.16 13.25
N THR A 72 -34.84 16.24 14.06
CA THR A 72 -35.61 15.60 15.14
C THR A 72 -35.32 16.30 16.46
N ALA A 73 -36.03 15.93 17.53
CA ALA A 73 -35.77 16.47 18.87
C ALA A 73 -34.33 16.18 19.37
N THR A 74 -33.67 15.17 18.80
CA THR A 74 -32.34 14.69 19.20
C THR A 74 -31.25 14.91 18.16
N GLU A 75 -31.60 15.21 16.91
CA GLU A 75 -30.62 15.41 15.83
C GLU A 75 -30.94 16.68 15.02
N PRO A 76 -29.94 17.55 14.76
CA PRO A 76 -30.13 18.69 13.88
C PRO A 76 -30.45 18.23 12.46
N SER A 77 -31.10 19.11 11.68
CA SER A 77 -31.28 18.89 10.25
C SER A 77 -29.93 18.67 9.58
N ARG A 78 -29.82 17.62 8.77
CA ARG A 78 -28.58 17.30 8.04
C ARG A 78 -28.89 16.75 6.66
N ASP A 79 -28.03 17.06 5.71
CA ASP A 79 -28.06 16.43 4.40
C ASP A 79 -27.44 15.05 4.49
N VAL A 80 -28.12 14.07 3.91
CA VAL A 80 -27.64 12.69 3.78
C VAL A 80 -27.63 12.30 2.31
N LEU A 81 -26.57 11.61 1.91
CA LEU A 81 -26.52 10.92 0.63
C LEU A 81 -27.15 9.54 0.80
N VAL A 82 -28.32 9.35 0.17
CA VAL A 82 -29.05 8.09 0.12
C VAL A 82 -28.56 7.29 -1.09
N ILE A 83 -28.05 6.09 -0.83
CA ILE A 83 -27.63 5.13 -1.85
C ILE A 83 -28.74 4.09 -1.96
N THR A 84 -29.29 3.89 -3.15
CA THR A 84 -30.31 2.86 -3.39
C THR A 84 -29.77 1.78 -4.32
N TYR A 85 -29.91 0.52 -3.94
CA TYR A 85 -29.54 -0.64 -4.75
C TYR A 85 -30.45 -1.83 -4.44
N ARG A 86 -31.03 -2.45 -5.47
CA ARG A 86 -31.93 -3.62 -5.36
C ARG A 86 -33.05 -3.43 -4.30
N GLY A 87 -33.64 -2.24 -4.25
CA GLY A 87 -34.72 -1.88 -3.31
C GLY A 87 -34.28 -1.66 -1.86
N ARG A 88 -32.98 -1.71 -1.57
CA ARG A 88 -32.39 -1.40 -0.27
C ARG A 88 -31.75 -0.02 -0.29
N THR A 89 -31.66 0.61 0.86
CA THR A 89 -31.03 1.92 1.02
C THR A 89 -29.94 1.91 2.08
N ALA A 90 -28.89 2.71 1.87
CA ALA A 90 -27.93 3.10 2.89
C ALA A 90 -27.80 4.62 2.92
N GLU A 91 -27.52 5.16 4.10
CA GLU A 91 -27.40 6.60 4.31
C GLU A 91 -25.99 6.98 4.77
N LEU A 92 -25.42 7.96 4.08
CA LEU A 92 -24.15 8.57 4.41
C LEU A 92 -24.38 10.04 4.76
N PRO A 93 -24.09 10.50 5.99
CA PRO A 93 -24.11 11.93 6.28
C PRO A 93 -23.17 12.68 5.34
N VAL A 94 -23.55 13.87 4.87
CA VAL A 94 -22.66 14.73 4.09
C VAL A 94 -21.64 15.36 5.04
N ALA A 95 -20.37 14.98 4.89
CA ALA A 95 -19.32 15.32 5.87
C ALA A 95 -18.39 16.47 5.43
N GLY A 96 -18.33 16.74 4.13
CA GLY A 96 -17.39 17.69 3.55
C GLY A 96 -18.07 18.64 2.57
N ARG A 97 -17.24 19.31 1.76
CA ARG A 97 -17.72 20.22 0.72
C ARG A 97 -18.59 19.46 -0.27
N ASP A 98 -19.74 20.05 -0.55
CA ASP A 98 -20.61 19.70 -1.65
C ASP A 98 -20.50 20.83 -2.70
N ASP A 99 -19.84 20.58 -3.83
CA ASP A 99 -19.69 21.58 -4.91
C ASP A 99 -20.70 21.33 -6.03
N PRO A 100 -21.85 22.03 -6.04
CA PRO A 100 -22.91 21.78 -7.02
C PRO A 100 -22.52 22.12 -8.46
N ARG A 101 -21.35 22.74 -8.68
CA ARG A 101 -20.81 23.04 -10.03
C ARG A 101 -20.17 21.81 -10.67
N LEU A 102 -19.84 20.79 -9.88
CA LEU A 102 -19.28 19.53 -10.37
C LEU A 102 -20.40 18.53 -10.67
N PRO A 103 -20.31 17.76 -11.76
CA PRO A 103 -21.35 16.82 -12.14
C PRO A 103 -21.37 15.57 -11.27
N GLY A 104 -22.57 14.99 -11.10
CA GLY A 104 -22.77 13.68 -10.49
C GLY A 104 -22.15 13.55 -9.11
N LEU A 105 -21.32 12.53 -8.93
CA LEU A 105 -20.63 12.20 -7.68
C LEU A 105 -19.32 12.97 -7.48
N MET A 106 -18.82 13.68 -8.51
CA MET A 106 -17.59 14.47 -8.39
C MET A 106 -17.73 15.59 -7.35
N ARG A 107 -18.94 16.08 -7.12
CA ARG A 107 -19.26 17.09 -6.10
C ARG A 107 -18.91 16.68 -4.67
N TYR A 108 -18.75 15.38 -4.41
CA TYR A 108 -18.37 14.82 -3.10
C TYR A 108 -16.90 14.34 -3.04
N GLY A 109 -16.11 14.60 -4.08
CA GLY A 109 -14.79 13.96 -4.27
C GLY A 109 -13.75 14.22 -3.19
N ASP A 110 -13.95 15.23 -2.33
CA ASP A 110 -13.07 15.59 -1.22
C ASP A 110 -13.19 14.62 -0.02
N TRP A 111 -14.33 13.96 0.12
CA TRP A 111 -14.65 13.12 1.26
C TRP A 111 -15.30 11.77 0.92
N LEU A 112 -15.68 11.55 -0.35
CA LEU A 112 -16.34 10.33 -0.82
C LEU A 112 -15.72 9.84 -2.13
N LYS A 113 -15.58 8.52 -2.25
CA LYS A 113 -15.22 7.81 -3.49
C LYS A 113 -16.14 6.61 -3.68
N VAL A 114 -16.60 6.40 -4.91
CA VAL A 114 -17.33 5.21 -5.33
C VAL A 114 -16.42 4.40 -6.24
N LEU A 115 -16.11 3.17 -5.87
CA LEU A 115 -15.04 2.37 -6.47
C LEU A 115 -15.56 0.97 -6.82
N PRO A 116 -15.48 0.53 -8.08
CA PRO A 116 -15.58 -0.88 -8.42
C PRO A 116 -14.41 -1.61 -7.77
N MET A 117 -14.66 -2.76 -7.15
CA MET A 117 -13.63 -3.51 -6.45
C MET A 117 -13.79 -5.01 -6.66
N ALA A 118 -12.68 -5.69 -6.86
CA ALA A 118 -12.63 -7.15 -6.90
C ALA A 118 -11.43 -7.66 -6.08
N GLU A 119 -11.59 -8.84 -5.51
CA GLU A 119 -10.53 -9.57 -4.81
C GLU A 119 -10.22 -10.85 -5.57
N GLY A 120 -8.93 -11.15 -5.75
CA GLY A 120 -8.50 -12.37 -6.41
C GLY A 120 -7.10 -12.80 -6.02
N SER A 121 -6.60 -13.84 -6.69
CA SER A 121 -5.26 -14.39 -6.45
C SER A 121 -4.26 -13.94 -7.52
N GLY A 122 -2.97 -13.96 -7.21
CA GLY A 122 -1.90 -13.76 -8.19
C GLY A 122 -1.29 -12.35 -8.20
N SER A 123 -1.84 -11.41 -8.95
CA SER A 123 -1.37 -10.02 -9.03
C SER A 123 -2.54 -9.08 -9.29
N THR A 124 -2.42 -7.79 -8.97
CA THR A 124 -3.47 -6.80 -9.29
C THR A 124 -3.77 -6.74 -10.80
N THR A 125 -2.76 -6.92 -11.65
CA THR A 125 -2.93 -7.02 -13.11
C THR A 125 -3.80 -8.21 -13.48
N LYS A 126 -3.50 -9.39 -12.91
CA LYS A 126 -4.30 -10.60 -13.16
C LYS A 126 -5.74 -10.42 -12.67
N VAL A 127 -5.96 -9.84 -11.49
CA VAL A 127 -7.31 -9.56 -10.98
C VAL A 127 -8.06 -8.61 -11.93
N SER A 128 -7.40 -7.58 -12.45
CA SER A 128 -7.98 -6.68 -13.45
C SER A 128 -8.34 -7.41 -14.76
N GLU A 129 -7.49 -8.32 -15.22
CA GLU A 129 -7.73 -9.15 -16.40
C GLU A 129 -8.91 -10.11 -16.17
N ASP A 130 -8.97 -10.74 -15.00
CA ASP A 130 -10.06 -11.65 -14.60
C ASP A 130 -11.41 -10.90 -14.50
N VAL A 131 -11.41 -9.65 -14.03
CA VAL A 131 -12.59 -8.77 -14.05
C VAL A 131 -13.00 -8.43 -15.49
N ALA A 132 -12.04 -8.02 -16.34
CA ALA A 132 -12.31 -7.69 -17.74
C ALA A 132 -12.83 -8.89 -18.55
N ALA A 133 -12.37 -10.10 -18.22
CA ALA A 133 -12.85 -11.35 -18.80
C ALA A 133 -14.20 -11.83 -18.22
N GLY A 134 -14.73 -11.17 -17.19
CA GLY A 134 -15.95 -11.56 -16.49
C GLY A 134 -15.79 -12.80 -15.58
N ALA A 135 -14.56 -13.25 -15.35
CA ALA A 135 -14.26 -14.35 -14.43
C ALA A 135 -14.41 -13.93 -12.96
N LEU A 136 -14.19 -12.65 -12.66
CA LEU A 136 -14.47 -12.03 -11.37
C LEU A 136 -15.53 -10.94 -11.52
N LYS A 137 -16.63 -11.08 -10.76
CA LYS A 137 -17.65 -10.04 -10.67
C LYS A 137 -17.21 -8.98 -9.65
N PRO A 138 -17.03 -7.70 -10.04
CA PRO A 138 -16.70 -6.66 -9.09
C PRO A 138 -17.93 -6.31 -8.23
N ARG A 139 -17.67 -5.94 -6.98
CA ARG A 139 -18.62 -5.26 -6.08
C ARG A 139 -18.40 -3.75 -6.14
N LEU A 140 -19.38 -2.96 -5.73
CA LEU A 140 -19.23 -1.50 -5.66
C LEU A 140 -19.02 -1.06 -4.21
N ILE A 141 -17.96 -0.31 -3.96
CA ILE A 141 -17.62 0.21 -2.65
C ILE A 141 -17.82 1.72 -2.63
N VAL A 142 -18.64 2.22 -1.72
CA VAL A 142 -18.73 3.64 -1.39
C VAL A 142 -17.94 3.88 -0.12
N ALA A 143 -16.77 4.51 -0.25
CA ALA A 143 -15.91 4.87 0.87
C ALA A 143 -16.07 6.36 1.19
N ALA A 144 -16.50 6.67 2.42
CA ALA A 144 -16.67 8.02 2.90
C ALA A 144 -15.80 8.27 4.13
N ARG A 145 -15.20 9.46 4.20
CA ARG A 145 -14.36 9.94 5.30
C ARG A 145 -15.10 11.00 6.11
N TYR A 146 -15.01 10.89 7.42
CA TYR A 146 -15.65 11.76 8.40
C TYR A 146 -14.63 12.26 9.42
N LEU A 147 -14.92 13.43 9.99
CA LEU A 147 -14.26 13.85 11.23
C LEU A 147 -14.82 13.07 12.43
N ALA A 148 -14.10 13.09 13.55
CA ALA A 148 -14.66 12.64 14.81
C ALA A 148 -15.80 13.57 15.26
N ASP A 149 -16.74 13.03 16.04
CA ASP A 149 -18.04 13.67 16.34
C ASP A 149 -17.90 15.04 17.04
N ASP A 150 -16.77 15.27 17.71
CA ASP A 150 -16.50 16.49 18.48
C ASP A 150 -15.82 17.61 17.67
N TYR A 151 -15.57 17.42 16.37
CA TYR A 151 -14.85 18.38 15.53
C TYR A 151 -15.78 19.22 14.65
N ALA A 152 -15.52 20.53 14.62
CA ALA A 152 -16.24 21.44 13.75
C ALA A 152 -15.91 21.19 12.26
N PRO A 153 -16.87 21.35 11.33
CA PRO A 153 -16.65 21.10 9.89
C PRO A 153 -15.60 21.99 9.22
N ASP A 154 -15.25 23.13 9.81
CA ASP A 154 -14.18 24.01 9.32
C ASP A 154 -12.78 23.55 9.76
N SER A 155 -12.70 22.59 10.69
CA SER A 155 -11.45 22.09 11.28
C SER A 155 -10.81 20.92 10.51
N TRP A 156 -11.30 20.57 9.31
CA TRP A 156 -10.87 19.40 8.51
C TRP A 156 -9.34 19.28 8.34
N GLY A 157 -8.62 20.40 8.24
CA GLY A 157 -7.16 20.42 8.11
C GLY A 157 -6.38 20.28 9.42
N THR A 158 -7.06 20.40 10.57
CA THR A 158 -6.44 20.39 11.91
C THR A 158 -6.69 19.09 12.68
N VAL A 159 -7.66 18.29 12.25
CA VAL A 159 -7.99 17.01 12.91
C VAL A 159 -6.82 16.04 12.77
N ARG A 160 -6.48 15.39 13.88
CA ARG A 160 -5.45 14.35 13.90
C ARG A 160 -5.92 13.19 13.03
N ARG A 161 -5.13 12.83 12.02
CA ARG A 161 -5.42 11.73 11.09
C ARG A 161 -5.92 10.44 11.78
N LYS A 162 -5.37 10.14 12.96
CA LYS A 162 -5.71 8.93 13.75
C LYS A 162 -7.16 8.89 14.25
N GLU A 163 -7.84 10.03 14.29
CA GLU A 163 -9.21 10.19 14.77
C GLU A 163 -10.23 10.27 13.63
N TRP A 164 -9.77 10.24 12.37
CA TRP A 164 -10.68 10.18 11.23
C TRP A 164 -11.50 8.89 11.27
N ARG A 165 -12.78 9.03 10.98
CA ARG A 165 -13.73 7.94 10.85
C ARG A 165 -13.97 7.66 9.37
N TYR A 166 -14.23 6.41 9.04
CA TYR A 166 -14.54 5.98 7.69
C TYR A 166 -15.77 5.09 7.73
N ARG A 167 -16.70 5.36 6.82
CA ARG A 167 -17.85 4.50 6.57
C ARG A 167 -17.68 3.89 5.19
N PHE A 168 -17.90 2.59 5.10
CA PHE A 168 -17.92 1.85 3.85
C PHE A 168 -19.31 1.30 3.64
N VAL A 169 -19.88 1.56 2.47
CA VAL A 169 -21.08 0.88 1.98
C VAL A 169 -20.64 -0.03 0.86
N GLU A 170 -20.82 -1.33 1.06
CA GLU A 170 -20.51 -2.36 0.09
C GLU A 170 -21.80 -2.81 -0.57
N LEU A 171 -21.81 -2.77 -1.91
CA LEU A 171 -22.91 -3.25 -2.75
C LEU A 171 -22.42 -4.51 -3.46
N ASP A 172 -22.96 -5.66 -3.08
CA ASP A 172 -22.53 -6.96 -3.55
C ASP A 172 -23.58 -7.55 -4.51
N PRO A 173 -23.28 -7.67 -5.82
CA PRO A 173 -24.22 -8.24 -6.78
C PRO A 173 -24.43 -9.74 -6.60
N ALA A 174 -23.50 -10.46 -5.96
CA ALA A 174 -23.59 -11.89 -5.72
C ALA A 174 -24.42 -12.22 -4.46
N ALA A 175 -24.59 -11.26 -3.56
CA ALA A 175 -25.38 -11.44 -2.34
C ALA A 175 -26.90 -11.50 -2.64
N PRO A 176 -27.69 -12.16 -1.78
CA PRO A 176 -29.15 -12.05 -1.80
C PRO A 176 -29.62 -10.60 -1.67
N PRO A 177 -30.78 -10.20 -2.23
CA PRO A 177 -31.27 -8.82 -2.19
C PRO A 177 -31.31 -8.18 -0.80
N GLU A 178 -31.64 -8.96 0.23
CA GLU A 178 -31.69 -8.54 1.63
C GLU A 178 -30.32 -8.16 2.22
N GLU A 179 -29.25 -8.76 1.70
CA GLU A 179 -27.85 -8.58 2.10
C GLU A 179 -27.03 -7.82 1.04
N ALA A 180 -27.68 -7.33 -0.02
CA ALA A 180 -27.03 -6.66 -1.15
C ALA A 180 -26.32 -5.35 -0.76
N ILE A 181 -26.63 -4.79 0.42
CA ILE A 181 -25.96 -3.62 0.98
C ILE A 181 -25.43 -3.97 2.38
N ARG A 182 -24.12 -3.81 2.58
CA ARG A 182 -23.47 -3.91 3.89
C ARG A 182 -22.82 -2.58 4.25
N THR A 183 -23.03 -2.12 5.49
CA THR A 183 -22.37 -0.92 6.00
C THR A 183 -21.39 -1.28 7.11
N SER A 184 -20.22 -0.67 7.11
CA SER A 184 -19.23 -0.83 8.18
C SER A 184 -18.56 0.50 8.50
N ASP A 185 -18.27 0.71 9.78
CA ASP A 185 -17.66 1.92 10.31
C ASP A 185 -16.33 1.59 11.00
N PHE A 186 -15.31 2.38 10.73
CA PHE A 186 -13.99 2.22 11.32
C PHE A 186 -13.34 3.55 11.68
N ILE A 187 -12.44 3.52 12.65
CA ILE A 187 -11.51 4.62 12.92
C ILE A 187 -10.20 4.33 12.19
N TYR A 188 -9.53 5.37 11.69
CA TYR A 188 -8.23 5.27 11.01
C TYR A 188 -7.24 4.39 11.77
N ALA A 189 -7.11 4.62 13.09
CA ALA A 189 -6.17 3.92 13.94
C ALA A 189 -6.39 2.40 13.98
N ASP A 190 -7.61 1.92 13.76
CA ASP A 190 -7.93 0.49 13.76
C ASP A 190 -7.72 -0.14 12.38
N LEU A 191 -8.01 0.60 11.30
CA LEU A 191 -7.66 0.18 9.94
C LEU A 191 -6.14 0.13 9.73
N GLU A 192 -5.38 1.07 10.31
CA GLU A 192 -3.91 1.11 10.22
C GLU A 192 -3.26 -0.14 10.85
N LYS A 193 -3.91 -0.78 11.82
CA LYS A 193 -3.47 -2.05 12.40
C LYS A 193 -3.76 -3.24 11.49
N GLN A 194 -4.67 -3.08 10.53
CA GLN A 194 -5.18 -4.14 9.65
C GLN A 194 -4.97 -3.78 8.18
N PRO A 195 -3.72 -3.58 7.71
CA PRO A 195 -3.43 -3.09 6.36
C PRO A 195 -3.82 -4.08 5.23
N LEU A 196 -4.27 -5.28 5.60
CA LEU A 196 -4.68 -6.33 4.68
C LEU A 196 -6.15 -6.23 4.28
N LEU A 197 -6.95 -5.52 5.08
CA LEU A 197 -8.36 -5.34 4.81
C LEU A 197 -8.54 -4.47 3.58
N TRP A 198 -9.50 -4.83 2.73
CA TRP A 198 -9.85 -3.97 1.60
C TRP A 198 -10.35 -2.60 2.05
N GLN A 199 -10.97 -2.52 3.23
CA GLN A 199 -11.40 -1.27 3.84
C GLN A 199 -10.20 -0.33 4.06
N TYR A 200 -9.05 -0.87 4.48
CA TYR A 200 -7.84 -0.06 4.62
C TYR A 200 -7.36 0.47 3.25
N GLN A 201 -7.44 -0.32 2.19
CA GLN A 201 -7.05 0.17 0.86
C GLN A 201 -8.05 1.18 0.29
N ALA A 202 -9.35 0.97 0.46
CA ALA A 202 -10.39 1.91 0.08
C ALA A 202 -10.28 3.23 0.88
N MET A 203 -9.94 3.14 2.17
CA MET A 203 -9.62 4.28 3.03
C MET A 203 -8.50 5.15 2.44
N LEU A 204 -7.45 4.53 1.87
CA LEU A 204 -6.38 5.28 1.21
C LEU A 204 -6.90 6.08 0.01
N GLN A 205 -7.83 5.54 -0.78
CA GLN A 205 -8.37 6.23 -1.97
C GLN A 205 -9.15 7.51 -1.65
N VAL A 206 -9.75 7.60 -0.47
CA VAL A 206 -10.50 8.78 0.00
C VAL A 206 -9.67 9.67 0.94
N THR A 207 -8.46 9.24 1.29
CA THR A 207 -7.52 10.00 2.11
C THR A 207 -6.64 10.90 1.21
N PRO A 208 -6.38 12.16 1.57
CA PRO A 208 -5.46 13.00 0.83
C PRO A 208 -4.05 12.37 0.75
N PRO A 209 -3.38 12.34 -0.42
CA PRO A 209 -2.11 11.63 -0.59
C PRO A 209 -0.98 12.09 0.36
N LEU A 210 -0.95 13.37 0.73
CA LEU A 210 0.01 13.93 1.68
C LEU A 210 -0.09 13.31 3.09
N MET A 211 -1.20 12.62 3.37
CA MET A 211 -1.53 12.05 4.67
C MET A 211 -1.47 10.52 4.67
N TYR A 212 -0.90 9.87 3.64
CA TYR A 212 -0.76 8.43 3.62
C TYR A 212 0.14 7.91 4.76
N PRO A 213 -0.19 6.76 5.35
CA PRO A 213 0.68 6.12 6.32
C PRO A 213 2.01 5.74 5.67
N ARG A 214 3.08 5.77 6.46
CA ARG A 214 4.38 5.27 6.02
C ARG A 214 4.23 3.81 5.62
N ASN A 215 4.86 3.43 4.52
CA ASN A 215 4.70 2.11 3.93
C ASN A 215 5.31 1.02 4.83
N ARG A 216 4.51 0.45 5.75
CA ARG A 216 4.92 -0.65 6.65
C ARG A 216 5.43 -1.87 5.89
N PHE A 217 5.04 -2.06 4.63
CA PHE A 217 5.55 -3.17 3.81
C PHE A 217 7.07 -3.15 3.68
N ILE A 218 7.69 -1.97 3.59
CA ILE A 218 9.16 -1.86 3.52
C ILE A 218 9.76 -2.28 4.86
N ASP A 219 9.22 -1.73 5.96
CA ASP A 219 9.69 -2.03 7.31
C ASP A 219 9.52 -3.53 7.63
N ASP A 220 8.36 -4.12 7.34
CA ASP A 220 8.07 -5.54 7.54
C ASP A 220 8.99 -6.44 6.71
N ASN A 221 9.26 -6.08 5.45
CA ASN A 221 10.20 -6.85 4.62
C ASN A 221 11.63 -6.73 5.13
N MET A 222 12.07 -5.55 5.58
CA MET A 222 13.40 -5.36 6.17
C MET A 222 13.53 -6.16 7.47
N HIS A 223 12.49 -6.14 8.32
CA HIS A 223 12.43 -6.96 9.53
C HIS A 223 12.45 -8.46 9.20
N ALA A 224 11.73 -8.89 8.16
CA ALA A 224 11.69 -10.29 7.71
C ALA A 224 13.04 -10.79 7.17
N MET A 225 13.83 -9.93 6.50
CA MET A 225 15.20 -10.28 6.10
C MET A 225 16.05 -10.58 7.36
N GLY A 226 15.94 -9.74 8.40
CA GLY A 226 16.65 -9.93 9.67
C GLY A 226 18.17 -9.87 9.48
N TRP A 227 18.91 -10.78 10.12
CA TRP A 227 20.40 -10.77 10.08
C TRP A 227 21.01 -11.02 8.69
N THR A 228 20.25 -11.57 7.74
CA THR A 228 20.78 -11.87 6.39
C THR A 228 21.06 -10.60 5.60
N TRP A 229 20.34 -9.49 5.87
CA TRP A 229 20.58 -8.20 5.23
C TRP A 229 21.94 -7.59 5.64
N PRO A 230 22.27 -7.41 6.94
CA PRO A 230 23.60 -6.98 7.35
C PRO A 230 24.71 -7.94 6.90
N ALA A 231 24.47 -9.26 6.95
CA ALA A 231 25.46 -10.25 6.51
C ALA A 231 25.78 -10.11 5.02
N ALA A 232 24.78 -9.93 4.17
CA ALA A 232 24.98 -9.69 2.74
C ALA A 232 25.74 -8.37 2.49
N SER A 233 25.37 -7.28 3.18
CA SER A 233 26.05 -5.99 3.06
C SER A 233 27.54 -6.06 3.46
N LEU A 234 27.84 -6.65 4.62
CA LEU A 234 29.21 -6.82 5.10
C LEU A 234 30.02 -7.75 4.19
N SER A 235 29.38 -8.75 3.60
CA SER A 235 30.01 -9.66 2.65
C SER A 235 30.44 -8.94 1.36
N ILE A 236 29.56 -8.11 0.80
CA ILE A 236 29.88 -7.29 -0.37
C ILE A 236 31.06 -6.36 -0.06
N MET A 237 31.03 -5.67 1.10
CA MET A 237 32.16 -4.83 1.53
C MET A 237 33.45 -5.63 1.67
N SER A 238 33.40 -6.82 2.26
CA SER A 238 34.57 -7.70 2.43
C SER A 238 35.17 -8.14 1.10
N ILE A 239 34.30 -8.44 0.11
CA ILE A 239 34.72 -8.74 -1.27
C ILE A 239 35.42 -7.53 -1.90
N LEU A 240 34.81 -6.34 -1.84
CA LEU A 240 35.37 -5.13 -2.43
C LEU A 240 36.72 -4.75 -1.81
N ILE A 241 36.83 -4.84 -0.48
CA ILE A 241 38.09 -4.59 0.24
C ILE A 241 39.13 -5.65 -0.16
N GLY A 242 38.74 -6.93 -0.17
CA GLY A 242 39.61 -8.03 -0.57
C GLY A 242 40.18 -7.86 -1.99
N LEU A 243 39.31 -7.54 -2.96
CA LEU A 243 39.70 -7.27 -4.34
C LEU A 243 40.62 -6.04 -4.46
N THR A 244 40.34 -4.98 -3.70
CA THR A 244 41.18 -3.77 -3.66
C THR A 244 42.58 -4.09 -3.15
N LEU A 245 42.71 -4.91 -2.10
CA LEU A 245 44.01 -5.36 -1.56
C LEU A 245 44.78 -6.22 -2.57
N VAL A 246 44.08 -7.12 -3.27
CA VAL A 246 44.66 -7.93 -4.35
C VAL A 246 45.16 -7.01 -5.47
N GLY A 247 44.35 -6.07 -5.96
CA GLY A 247 44.73 -5.11 -6.98
C GLY A 247 45.95 -4.25 -6.58
N ALA A 248 45.94 -3.69 -5.37
CA ALA A 248 47.02 -2.85 -4.85
C ALA A 248 48.37 -3.61 -4.76
N SER A 249 48.33 -4.92 -4.56
CA SER A 249 49.53 -5.76 -4.51
C SER A 249 50.23 -5.92 -5.87
N PHE A 250 49.51 -5.74 -6.98
CA PHE A 250 50.10 -5.77 -8.32
C PHE A 250 50.78 -4.44 -8.63
N VAL A 251 50.16 -3.32 -8.26
CA VAL A 251 50.72 -1.98 -8.47
C VAL A 251 52.06 -1.79 -7.73
N ARG A 252 52.18 -2.28 -6.49
CA ARG A 252 53.45 -2.20 -5.74
C ARG A 252 54.56 -3.08 -6.30
N GLY A 253 54.22 -4.22 -6.92
CA GLY A 253 55.20 -5.07 -7.59
C GLY A 253 55.84 -4.43 -8.82
N TRP A 254 55.16 -3.45 -9.42
CA TRP A 254 55.62 -2.73 -10.60
C TRP A 254 56.65 -1.62 -10.30
N ARG A 255 56.71 -1.12 -9.06
CA ARG A 255 57.70 -0.12 -8.62
C ARG A 255 58.91 -0.77 -7.93
N ALA A 256 59.47 -1.82 -8.53
CA ALA A 256 60.82 -2.23 -8.14
C ALA A 256 61.79 -1.13 -8.59
N PRO A 257 62.64 -0.60 -7.70
CA PRO A 257 63.58 0.46 -8.07
C PRO A 257 64.50 -0.09 -9.16
N THR A 258 64.47 0.56 -10.33
CA THR A 258 65.55 0.45 -11.31
C THR A 258 66.80 0.86 -10.54
N THR A 259 67.60 -0.10 -10.10
CA THR A 259 68.94 0.18 -9.60
C THR A 259 69.70 0.77 -10.76
N ALA A 260 69.68 2.09 -10.85
CA ALA A 260 70.56 2.85 -11.70
C ALA A 260 71.97 2.52 -11.22
N HIS A 261 72.63 1.63 -11.94
CA HIS A 261 74.08 1.51 -11.89
C HIS A 261 74.63 2.87 -12.34
N ALA A 262 74.97 3.72 -11.36
CA ALA A 262 75.94 4.78 -11.56
C ALA A 262 77.27 4.08 -11.90
N ARG A 263 77.66 4.16 -13.17
CA ARG A 263 79.03 3.89 -13.61
C ARG A 263 79.80 5.19 -13.37
N ASP A 264 80.79 5.13 -12.50
CA ASP A 264 81.99 5.97 -12.57
C ASP A 264 83.12 5.11 -13.16
#